data_AF-A0A1V4CAH5-F1
#
_entry.id   AF-A0A1V4CAH5-F1
#
_cell.length_a   1.000
_cell.length_b   1.000
_cell.length_c   1.000
_cell.angle_alpha   90.00
_cell.angle_beta   90.00
_cell.angle_gamma   90.00
#
_symmetry.space_group_name_H-M   'P 1'
#
loop_
_entity.id
_entity.type
_entity.pdbx_description
1 polymer ?
#
loop_
_entity_poly.entity_id
_entity_poly.type
_entity_poly.pdbx_seq_one_letter_code
_entity_poly.pdbx_strand_id
1 'polypeptide(L)'
;MNSTVTLGEVRPCFEGAIPAIMATTAADGTPNVAYISQVFHVDERHVALSFQFFNKTRRNILEHPRATVLLLHPVTAQFYRLHLRYLRTETGGPVFESMKAQLAGIASHSGMASVFVLRGSDIYEVLDIERVAGEPLPGSPPRCSLLGALRRGSERLARATTLDEALEATLQTLEHDMDIAHSMVLILDPATLRLYTVASRGYATSGVGSEIALGDGVIGVAAREGTPVRIMHMTSAYLYSQAVRSGLEDRGLAPADMTEIPYPGLPEPHSQLAVPLRSGDRVLGVLFVESPQDLRFGFEDEDLLVTLAGQLAAAIDRLQETPEAGEPPEGVAPEPAVAPPRGPALQVRYYPANHSVFINNAYLIKGVAGAILWKLLQVHRREGRQEFCNRELRLDPGLGLPDVVDNLEARLLLLARRLQEQCPALRIEKTGRGRFRLRVGAAVDLQTVQA
;
A
#
# COMPACT_ATOMS: atom_id res chain seq x y z
N MET A 1 27.83 23.58 -25.42
CA MET A 1 26.45 23.80 -24.95
C MET A 1 26.42 23.33 -23.50
N ASN A 2 26.35 24.25 -22.53
CA ASN A 2 26.18 23.86 -21.13
C ASN A 2 24.78 23.27 -21.01
N SER A 3 24.70 21.94 -20.98
CA SER A 3 23.46 21.24 -20.63
C SER A 3 23.12 21.68 -19.20
N THR A 4 22.08 22.50 -19.05
CA THR A 4 21.51 22.83 -17.73
C THR A 4 21.08 21.53 -17.06
N VAL A 5 21.76 21.18 -15.97
CA VAL A 5 21.42 20.00 -15.17
C VAL A 5 20.09 20.27 -14.48
N THR A 6 19.20 19.28 -14.49
CA THR A 6 17.87 19.38 -13.87
C THR A 6 17.80 18.58 -12.58
N LEU A 7 16.81 18.88 -11.74
CA LEU A 7 16.55 18.10 -10.52
C LEU A 7 16.24 16.63 -10.84
N GLY A 8 15.48 16.38 -11.91
CA GLY A 8 15.23 15.04 -12.42
C GLY A 8 16.49 14.21 -12.67
N GLU A 9 17.52 14.82 -13.27
CA GLU A 9 18.80 14.12 -13.55
C GLU A 9 19.57 13.72 -12.28
N VAL A 10 19.47 14.54 -11.22
CA VAL A 10 20.17 14.29 -9.95
C VAL A 10 19.36 13.49 -8.94
N ARG A 11 18.13 13.07 -9.28
CA ARG A 11 17.25 12.28 -8.40
C ARG A 11 17.95 11.08 -7.75
N PRO A 12 18.76 10.27 -8.45
CA PRO A 12 19.48 9.15 -7.82
C PRO A 12 20.39 9.56 -6.64
N CYS A 13 20.79 10.83 -6.54
CA CYS A 13 21.61 11.33 -5.42
C CYS A 13 20.79 11.54 -4.15
N PHE A 14 19.46 11.63 -4.24
CA PHE A 14 18.55 11.84 -3.11
C PHE A 14 18.12 10.55 -2.41
N GLU A 15 18.64 9.40 -2.87
CA GLU A 15 18.31 8.09 -2.33
C GLU A 15 18.85 7.84 -0.91
N GLY A 16 19.72 8.73 -0.41
CA GLY A 16 20.32 8.60 0.93
C GLY A 16 21.38 7.50 1.04
N ALA A 17 21.78 6.88 -0.09
CA ALA A 17 22.83 5.88 -0.14
C ALA A 17 24.22 6.45 0.21
N ILE A 18 24.47 7.72 -0.12
CA ILE A 18 25.70 8.45 0.21
C ILE A 18 25.31 9.75 0.93
N PRO A 19 25.87 10.02 2.13
CA PRO A 19 25.63 11.26 2.84
C PRO A 19 26.06 12.48 2.01
N ALA A 20 25.24 13.52 2.05
CA ALA A 20 25.53 14.78 1.38
C ALA A 20 26.34 15.72 2.28
N ILE A 21 26.98 16.73 1.68
CA ILE A 21 27.79 17.71 2.40
C ILE A 21 27.17 19.08 2.19
N MET A 22 26.77 19.74 3.27
CA MET A 22 26.18 21.07 3.27
C MET A 22 27.19 22.11 3.76
N ALA A 23 27.32 23.20 3.03
CA ALA A 23 28.07 24.38 3.41
C ALA A 23 27.13 25.58 3.62
N THR A 24 27.33 26.30 4.71
CA THR A 24 26.64 27.56 5.05
C THR A 24 27.64 28.59 5.56
N THR A 25 27.22 29.85 5.67
CA THR A 25 28.06 30.94 6.20
C THR A 25 27.33 31.65 7.34
N ALA A 26 28.06 32.00 8.40
CA ALA A 26 27.54 32.83 9.48
C ALA A 26 27.48 34.32 9.06
N ALA A 27 26.81 35.15 9.86
CA ALA A 27 26.70 36.59 9.62
C ALA A 27 28.06 37.30 9.48
N ASP A 28 29.09 36.81 10.17
CA ASP A 28 30.46 37.33 10.11
C ASP A 28 31.29 36.79 8.93
N GLY A 29 30.70 35.98 8.06
CA GLY A 29 31.35 35.35 6.91
C GLY A 29 32.06 34.02 7.23
N THR A 30 32.05 33.55 8.48
CA THR A 30 32.69 32.28 8.86
C THR A 30 32.01 31.10 8.16
N PRO A 31 32.73 30.25 7.41
CA PRO A 31 32.16 29.07 6.77
C PRO A 31 31.87 27.96 7.79
N ASN A 32 30.81 27.20 7.53
CA ASN A 32 30.40 26.04 8.30
C ASN A 32 30.08 24.89 7.34
N VAL A 33 30.67 23.72 7.55
CA VAL A 33 30.43 22.52 6.75
C VAL A 33 29.88 21.41 7.64
N ALA A 34 28.81 20.76 7.20
CA ALA A 34 28.16 19.68 7.93
C ALA A 34 27.83 18.52 6.97
N TYR A 35 27.99 17.30 7.45
CA TYR A 35 27.46 16.11 6.78
C TYR A 35 25.98 15.99 7.12
N ILE A 36 25.15 15.76 6.10
CA ILE A 36 23.71 15.52 6.24
C ILE A 36 23.43 14.11 5.74
N SER A 37 22.61 13.36 6.48
CA SER A 37 22.34 11.95 6.17
C SER A 37 21.72 11.79 4.79
N GLN A 38 20.78 12.68 4.43
CA GLN A 38 20.04 12.61 3.19
C GLN A 38 19.48 13.98 2.82
N VAL A 39 19.42 14.23 1.52
CA VAL A 39 18.63 15.31 0.89
C VAL A 39 17.42 14.66 0.26
N PHE A 40 16.24 15.19 0.56
CA PHE A 40 14.98 14.63 0.07
C PHE A 40 14.50 15.43 -1.14
N HIS A 41 14.14 14.73 -2.20
CA HIS A 41 13.46 15.33 -3.35
C HIS A 41 12.03 15.72 -2.96
N VAL A 42 11.58 16.91 -3.32
CA VAL A 42 10.19 17.35 -3.10
C VAL A 42 9.48 17.48 -4.44
N ASP A 43 10.02 18.29 -5.34
CA ASP A 43 9.52 18.50 -6.70
C ASP A 43 10.66 19.01 -7.61
N GLU A 44 10.36 19.37 -8.86
CA GLU A 44 11.33 19.86 -9.86
C GLU A 44 12.07 21.17 -9.50
N ARG A 45 11.70 21.82 -8.40
CA ARG A 45 12.30 23.08 -7.93
C ARG A 45 12.73 23.03 -6.46
N HIS A 46 12.32 22.01 -5.70
CA HIS A 46 12.50 22.01 -4.26
C HIS A 46 13.12 20.71 -3.75
N VAL A 47 13.93 20.87 -2.69
CA VAL A 47 14.47 19.78 -1.89
C VAL A 47 14.18 20.05 -0.41
N ALA A 48 14.12 18.99 0.39
CA ALA A 48 13.94 19.07 1.82
C ALA A 48 15.14 18.49 2.58
N LEU A 49 15.52 19.14 3.68
CA LEU A 49 16.57 18.69 4.59
C LEU A 49 15.99 18.47 5.99
N SER A 50 16.49 17.47 6.71
CA SER A 50 15.99 17.14 8.04
C SER A 50 16.46 18.11 9.12
N PHE A 51 15.53 18.49 10.01
CA PHE A 51 15.79 19.32 11.18
C PHE A 51 15.81 18.47 12.45
N GLN A 52 16.99 18.28 13.04
CA GLN A 52 17.16 17.44 14.25
C GLN A 52 18.45 17.74 15.06
N PHE A 53 19.61 17.95 14.40
CA PHE A 53 20.91 18.09 15.10
C PHE A 53 21.72 19.35 14.76
N PHE A 54 21.21 20.26 13.93
CA PHE A 54 22.00 21.33 13.32
C PHE A 54 21.88 22.70 14.00
N ASN A 55 22.42 22.86 15.21
CA ASN A 55 22.36 24.17 15.90
C ASN A 55 23.07 25.29 15.12
N LYS A 56 24.30 25.07 14.63
CA LYS A 56 25.06 26.07 13.87
C LYS A 56 24.54 26.26 12.44
N THR A 57 24.39 25.17 11.68
CA THR A 57 23.92 25.23 10.30
C THR A 57 22.55 25.91 10.20
N ARG A 58 21.60 25.57 11.10
CA ARG A 58 20.27 26.20 11.09
C ARG A 58 20.32 27.68 11.45
N ARG A 59 21.10 28.07 12.46
CA ARG A 59 21.28 29.51 12.78
C ARG A 59 21.78 30.26 11.55
N ASN A 60 22.81 29.74 10.88
CA ASN A 60 23.34 30.33 9.66
C ASN A 60 22.26 30.44 8.57
N ILE A 61 21.43 29.41 8.38
CA ILE A 61 20.35 29.42 7.38
C ILE A 61 19.25 30.44 7.71
N LEU A 62 18.88 30.57 8.98
CA LEU A 62 17.83 31.52 9.38
C LEU A 62 18.31 32.97 9.30
N GLU A 63 19.60 33.23 9.50
CA GLU A 63 20.22 34.55 9.32
C GLU A 63 20.48 34.84 7.84
N HIS A 64 21.10 33.89 7.13
CA HIS A 64 21.45 33.94 5.72
C HIS A 64 20.84 32.72 5.00
N PRO A 65 19.71 32.89 4.27
CA PRO A 65 18.92 31.77 3.74
C PRO A 65 19.52 31.18 2.47
N ARG A 66 20.83 30.94 2.44
CA ARG A 66 21.57 30.32 1.34
C ARG A 66 22.43 29.17 1.83
N ALA A 67 22.42 28.08 1.07
CA ALA A 67 23.28 26.94 1.30
C ALA A 67 23.85 26.42 -0.01
N THR A 68 24.98 25.74 0.08
CA THR A 68 25.48 24.91 -1.01
C THR A 68 25.52 23.48 -0.54
N VAL A 69 24.98 22.56 -1.33
CA VAL A 69 25.00 21.12 -1.02
C VAL A 69 25.74 20.36 -2.11
N LEU A 70 26.73 19.59 -1.71
CA LEU A 70 27.46 18.68 -2.57
C LEU A 70 26.85 17.27 -2.43
N LEU A 71 26.47 16.71 -3.57
CA LEU A 71 25.89 15.40 -3.74
C LEU A 71 26.83 14.50 -4.54
N LEU A 72 26.74 13.19 -4.29
CA LEU A 72 27.46 12.18 -5.05
C LEU A 72 26.48 11.17 -5.61
N HIS A 73 26.50 10.98 -6.93
CA HIS A 73 25.68 9.97 -7.58
C HIS A 73 26.13 8.57 -7.14
N PRO A 74 25.24 7.71 -6.62
CA PRO A 74 25.63 6.47 -5.95
C PRO A 74 26.27 5.43 -6.88
N VAL A 75 25.90 5.43 -8.16
CA VAL A 75 26.45 4.51 -9.18
C VAL A 75 27.64 5.11 -9.93
N THR A 76 27.46 6.28 -10.56
CA THR A 76 28.48 6.88 -11.44
C THR A 76 29.58 7.62 -10.70
N ALA A 77 29.43 7.84 -9.38
CA ALA A 77 30.31 8.70 -8.59
C ALA A 77 30.46 10.14 -9.16
N GLN A 78 29.50 10.60 -9.97
CA GLN A 78 29.45 11.98 -10.45
C GLN A 78 29.05 12.91 -9.30
N PHE A 79 29.85 13.96 -9.08
CA PHE A 79 29.52 15.01 -8.12
C PHE A 79 28.57 16.05 -8.73
N TYR A 80 27.57 16.44 -7.95
CA TYR A 80 26.67 17.55 -8.26
C TYR A 80 26.67 18.56 -7.12
N ARG A 81 26.67 19.85 -7.45
CA ARG A 81 26.58 20.94 -6.48
C ARG A 81 25.27 21.67 -6.67
N LEU A 82 24.46 21.70 -5.62
CA LEU A 82 23.19 22.42 -5.58
C LEU A 82 23.38 23.73 -4.83
N HIS A 83 22.84 24.80 -5.40
CA HIS A 83 22.71 26.10 -4.74
C HIS A 83 21.28 26.26 -4.25
N LEU A 84 21.12 26.42 -2.95
CA LEU A 84 19.82 26.34 -2.28
C LEU A 84 19.45 27.66 -1.61
N ARG A 85 18.15 27.98 -1.61
CA ARG A 85 17.57 29.04 -0.81
C ARG A 85 16.53 28.47 0.16
N TYR A 86 16.70 28.72 1.45
CA TYR A 86 15.72 28.30 2.45
C TYR A 86 14.40 29.07 2.28
N LEU A 87 13.28 28.34 2.36
CA LEU A 87 11.93 28.92 2.25
C LEU A 87 11.17 28.84 3.57
N ARG A 88 11.06 27.65 4.15
CA ARG A 88 10.22 27.37 5.33
C ARG A 88 10.60 26.05 6.00
N THR A 89 10.10 25.84 7.21
CA THR A 89 10.15 24.54 7.90
C THR A 89 8.73 23.98 8.01
N GLU A 90 8.55 22.73 7.63
CA GLU A 90 7.31 21.97 7.79
C GLU A 90 7.45 21.00 8.96
N THR A 91 6.51 21.01 9.90
CA THR A 91 6.51 20.10 11.07
C THR A 91 5.40 19.05 11.00
N GLY A 92 4.79 18.90 9.83
CA GLY A 92 3.68 18.00 9.54
C GLY A 92 3.33 18.07 8.05
N GLY A 93 2.46 17.17 7.59
CA GLY A 93 2.07 17.06 6.19
C GLY A 93 2.91 16.05 5.39
N PRO A 94 2.63 15.93 4.08
CA PRO A 94 3.11 14.79 3.28
C PRO A 94 4.64 14.66 3.22
N VAL A 95 5.35 15.77 2.99
CA VAL A 95 6.83 15.77 2.92
C VAL A 95 7.43 15.37 4.27
N PHE A 96 6.89 15.91 5.37
CA PHE A 96 7.36 15.61 6.72
C PHE A 96 7.16 14.13 7.09
N GLU A 97 5.97 13.59 6.87
CA GLU A 97 5.68 12.19 7.24
C GLU A 97 6.39 11.19 6.32
N SER A 98 6.57 11.51 5.02
CA SER A 98 7.39 10.68 4.13
C SER A 98 8.86 10.68 4.57
N MET A 99 9.44 11.86 4.84
CA MET A 99 10.80 11.97 5.37
C MET A 99 10.97 11.23 6.70
N LYS A 100 10.00 11.36 7.61
CA LYS A 100 10.01 10.68 8.91
C LYS A 100 10.02 9.17 8.75
N ALA A 101 9.18 8.62 7.85
CA ALA A 101 9.16 7.19 7.55
C ALA A 101 10.49 6.71 6.97
N GLN A 102 11.09 7.47 6.03
CA GLN A 102 12.38 7.14 5.43
C GLN A 102 13.54 7.20 6.44
N LEU A 103 13.59 8.25 7.28
CA LEU A 103 14.65 8.43 8.28
C LEU A 103 14.57 7.41 9.42
N ALA A 104 13.37 7.03 9.86
CA ALA A 104 13.18 5.95 10.82
C ALA A 104 13.77 4.63 10.28
N GLY A 105 13.71 4.43 8.97
CA GLY A 105 14.40 3.33 8.31
C GLY A 105 15.91 3.37 8.53
N ILE A 106 16.53 4.51 8.24
CA ILE A 106 17.99 4.72 8.40
C ILE A 106 18.43 4.58 9.88
N ALA A 107 17.65 5.13 10.82
CA ALA A 107 17.98 5.09 12.25
C ALA A 107 17.92 3.68 12.88
N SER A 108 17.23 2.74 12.22
CA SER A 108 17.16 1.34 12.64
C SER A 108 18.52 0.64 12.55
N HIS A 109 19.26 0.92 11.48
CA HIS A 109 20.55 0.28 11.19
C HIS A 109 21.68 0.81 12.09
N SER A 110 21.57 2.05 12.57
CA SER A 110 22.58 2.68 13.43
C SER A 110 22.34 2.47 14.92
N GLY A 111 21.26 1.78 15.32
CA GLY A 111 20.88 1.63 16.73
C GLY A 111 20.40 2.94 17.38
N MET A 112 20.09 3.97 16.59
CA MET A 112 19.71 5.30 17.07
C MET A 112 18.20 5.57 17.00
N ALA A 113 17.38 4.54 16.78
CA ALA A 113 15.93 4.67 16.57
C ALA A 113 15.19 5.46 17.68
N SER A 114 15.63 5.38 18.94
CA SER A 114 15.05 6.13 20.07
C SER A 114 15.49 7.59 20.17
N VAL A 115 16.53 8.00 19.43
CA VAL A 115 17.13 9.33 19.45
C VAL A 115 16.77 10.14 18.21
N PHE A 116 16.43 9.46 17.11
CA PHE A 116 16.22 10.05 15.80
C PHE A 116 14.75 10.48 15.59
N VAL A 117 14.35 11.56 16.26
CA VAL A 117 13.03 12.19 16.05
C VAL A 117 13.19 13.35 15.07
N LEU A 118 12.60 13.22 13.88
CA LEU A 118 12.52 14.31 12.92
C LEU A 118 11.70 15.46 13.55
N ARG A 119 12.34 16.63 13.77
CA ARG A 119 11.66 17.80 14.34
C ARG A 119 11.00 18.69 13.29
N GLY A 120 11.44 18.59 12.05
CA GLY A 120 10.89 19.32 10.91
C GLY A 120 11.60 19.00 9.60
N SER A 121 11.00 19.41 8.51
CA SER A 121 11.52 19.33 7.15
C SER A 121 11.74 20.75 6.64
N ASP A 122 13.01 21.16 6.54
CA ASP A 122 13.36 22.47 5.98
C ASP A 122 13.26 22.38 4.46
N ILE A 123 12.36 23.15 3.86
CA ILE A 123 12.14 23.22 2.41
C ILE A 123 13.05 24.30 1.82
N TYR A 124 13.79 23.92 0.78
CA TYR A 124 14.68 24.79 0.02
C TYR A 124 14.26 24.83 -1.44
N GLU A 125 14.33 26.02 -2.04
CA GLU A 125 14.32 26.17 -3.50
C GLU A 125 15.72 25.91 -4.05
N VAL A 126 15.80 25.13 -5.12
CA VAL A 126 17.01 24.91 -5.90
C VAL A 126 17.17 26.04 -6.91
N LEU A 127 18.19 26.86 -6.70
CA LEU A 127 18.49 28.01 -7.54
C LEU A 127 19.30 27.62 -8.78
N ASP A 128 20.25 26.71 -8.61
CA ASP A 128 21.14 26.24 -9.67
C ASP A 128 21.74 24.87 -9.32
N ILE A 129 22.13 24.12 -10.36
CA ILE A 129 22.72 22.79 -10.25
C ILE A 129 23.95 22.72 -11.16
N GLU A 130 25.10 22.49 -10.56
CA GLU A 130 26.36 22.33 -11.27
C GLU A 130 26.77 20.86 -11.31
N ARG A 131 27.09 20.34 -12.49
CA ARG A 131 27.86 19.10 -12.61
C ARG A 131 29.34 19.42 -12.35
N VAL A 132 29.91 18.88 -11.29
CA VAL A 132 31.30 19.14 -10.91
C VAL A 132 32.22 18.32 -11.83
N ALA A 133 33.28 18.93 -12.36
CA ALA A 133 34.22 18.25 -13.24
C ALA A 133 34.86 17.02 -12.56
N GLY A 134 34.89 15.90 -13.27
CA GLY A 134 35.43 14.63 -12.79
C GLY A 134 35.34 13.54 -13.87
N GLU A 135 35.76 12.33 -13.53
CA GLU A 135 35.71 11.14 -14.39
C GLU A 135 34.66 10.16 -13.85
N PRO A 136 33.38 10.29 -14.25
CA PRO A 136 32.32 9.44 -13.71
C PRO A 136 32.43 8.01 -14.25
N LEU A 137 32.06 7.06 -13.40
CA LEU A 137 31.87 5.67 -13.77
C LEU A 137 30.66 5.51 -14.70
N PRO A 138 30.64 4.48 -15.56
CA PRO A 138 29.47 4.20 -16.38
C PRO A 138 28.25 3.89 -15.51
N GLY A 139 27.08 4.35 -15.95
CA GLY A 139 25.81 4.04 -15.28
C GLY A 139 25.44 2.56 -15.41
N SER A 140 24.57 2.10 -14.50
CA SER A 140 24.00 0.75 -14.60
C SER A 140 23.06 0.64 -15.80
N PRO A 141 23.06 -0.49 -16.53
CA PRO A 141 22.08 -0.72 -17.57
C PRO A 141 20.67 -0.78 -16.97
N PRO A 142 19.65 -0.29 -17.68
CA PRO A 142 18.27 -0.37 -17.22
C PRO A 142 17.84 -1.83 -17.10
N ARG A 143 17.16 -2.18 -15.99
CA ARG A 143 16.68 -3.55 -15.73
C ARG A 143 15.61 -4.00 -16.72
N CYS A 144 14.69 -3.09 -17.06
CA CYS A 144 13.60 -3.34 -17.99
C CYS A 144 13.19 -2.05 -18.71
N SER A 145 12.33 -2.18 -19.72
CA SER A 145 11.71 -1.03 -20.38
C SER A 145 10.52 -0.54 -19.54
N LEU A 146 10.76 0.42 -18.64
CA LEU A 146 9.75 0.96 -17.72
C LEU A 146 8.52 1.51 -18.47
N LEU A 147 8.73 2.39 -19.46
CA LEU A 147 7.62 2.90 -20.29
C LEU A 147 6.89 1.78 -21.06
N GLY A 148 7.63 0.76 -21.51
CA GLY A 148 7.04 -0.40 -22.16
C GLY A 148 6.16 -1.22 -21.22
N ALA A 149 6.62 -1.43 -19.98
CA ALA A 149 5.87 -2.10 -18.92
C ALA A 149 4.61 -1.31 -18.55
N LEU A 150 4.74 0.01 -18.34
CA LEU A 150 3.62 0.90 -18.04
C LEU A 150 2.55 0.86 -19.13
N ARG A 151 2.95 0.94 -20.41
CA ARG A 151 2.01 0.86 -21.55
C ARG A 151 1.24 -0.47 -21.54
N ARG A 152 1.93 -1.60 -21.35
CA ARG A 152 1.29 -2.93 -21.30
C ARG A 152 0.35 -3.06 -20.11
N GLY A 153 0.77 -2.59 -18.93
CA GLY A 153 -0.07 -2.57 -17.74
C GLY A 153 -1.34 -1.73 -17.94
N SER A 154 -1.19 -0.55 -18.52
CA SER A 154 -2.30 0.34 -18.86
C SER A 154 -3.30 -0.32 -19.82
N GLU A 155 -2.81 -0.95 -20.88
CA GLU A 155 -3.65 -1.66 -21.85
C GLU A 155 -4.38 -2.88 -21.24
N ARG A 156 -3.80 -3.56 -20.24
CA ARG A 156 -4.47 -4.65 -19.52
C ARG A 156 -5.54 -4.10 -18.57
N LEU A 157 -5.22 -3.08 -17.78
CA LEU A 157 -6.15 -2.41 -16.88
C LEU A 157 -7.37 -1.84 -17.61
N ALA A 158 -7.17 -1.22 -18.77
CA ALA A 158 -8.26 -0.66 -19.57
C ALA A 158 -9.27 -1.72 -20.06
N ARG A 159 -8.82 -2.98 -20.22
CA ARG A 159 -9.67 -4.11 -20.63
C ARG A 159 -10.38 -4.79 -19.46
N ALA A 160 -9.95 -4.55 -18.22
CA ALA A 160 -10.58 -5.14 -17.05
C ALA A 160 -12.04 -4.70 -16.93
N THR A 161 -12.91 -5.67 -16.68
CA THR A 161 -14.36 -5.50 -16.48
C THR A 161 -14.80 -5.85 -15.07
N THR A 162 -13.87 -6.36 -14.26
CA THR A 162 -14.08 -6.69 -12.86
C THR A 162 -12.90 -6.22 -12.01
N LEU A 163 -13.13 -6.05 -10.70
CA LEU A 163 -12.07 -5.70 -9.75
C LEU A 163 -10.96 -6.75 -9.74
N ASP A 164 -11.32 -8.04 -9.78
CA ASP A 164 -10.37 -9.15 -9.79
C ASP A 164 -9.44 -9.09 -11.01
N GLU A 165 -9.99 -8.86 -12.21
CA GLU A 165 -9.21 -8.67 -13.44
C GLU A 165 -8.27 -7.47 -13.37
N ALA A 166 -8.69 -6.36 -12.75
CA ALA A 166 -7.86 -5.17 -12.60
C ALA A 166 -6.69 -5.39 -11.63
N LEU A 167 -6.95 -6.05 -10.49
CA LEU A 167 -5.93 -6.42 -9.52
C LEU A 167 -4.93 -7.41 -10.14
N GLU A 168 -5.42 -8.44 -10.81
CA GLU A 168 -4.59 -9.44 -11.48
C GLU A 168 -3.73 -8.82 -12.59
N ALA A 169 -4.31 -7.94 -13.43
CA ALA A 169 -3.57 -7.21 -14.45
C ALA A 169 -2.43 -6.36 -13.86
N THR A 170 -2.66 -5.74 -12.70
CA THR A 170 -1.64 -4.96 -12.00
C THR A 170 -0.51 -5.87 -11.52
N LEU A 171 -0.81 -6.89 -10.72
CA LEU A 171 0.19 -7.80 -10.15
C LEU A 171 0.96 -8.55 -11.23
N GLN A 172 0.29 -8.96 -12.32
CA GLN A 172 0.96 -9.59 -13.46
C GLN A 172 1.93 -8.66 -14.16
N THR A 173 1.60 -7.37 -14.30
CA THR A 173 2.51 -6.38 -14.89
C THR A 173 3.75 -6.20 -14.01
N LEU A 174 3.58 -6.12 -12.69
CA LEU A 174 4.71 -5.99 -11.76
C LEU A 174 5.66 -7.18 -11.84
N GLU A 175 5.12 -8.40 -11.83
CA GLU A 175 5.92 -9.61 -11.89
C GLU A 175 6.60 -9.80 -13.26
N HIS A 176 5.82 -9.79 -14.35
CA HIS A 176 6.32 -10.23 -15.66
C HIS A 176 7.02 -9.12 -16.44
N ASP A 177 6.60 -7.85 -16.27
CA ASP A 177 7.12 -6.75 -17.06
C ASP A 177 8.14 -5.88 -16.32
N MET A 178 8.13 -5.91 -14.98
CA MET A 178 9.01 -5.10 -14.12
C MET A 178 9.97 -5.90 -13.24
N ASP A 179 9.88 -7.24 -13.27
CA ASP A 179 10.69 -8.13 -12.43
C ASP A 179 10.52 -7.85 -10.92
N ILE A 180 9.27 -7.59 -10.50
CA ILE A 180 8.89 -7.35 -9.11
C ILE A 180 8.09 -8.57 -8.64
N ALA A 181 8.77 -9.51 -7.98
CA ALA A 181 8.18 -10.77 -7.57
C ALA A 181 7.16 -10.64 -6.42
N HIS A 182 7.39 -9.70 -5.49
CA HIS A 182 6.59 -9.56 -4.26
C HIS A 182 5.77 -8.28 -4.32
N SER A 183 4.46 -8.45 -4.46
CA SER A 183 3.53 -7.32 -4.55
C SER A 183 2.18 -7.66 -3.96
N MET A 184 1.53 -6.66 -3.37
CA MET A 184 0.17 -6.79 -2.84
C MET A 184 -0.62 -5.50 -3.02
N VAL A 185 -1.94 -5.65 -3.07
CA VAL A 185 -2.89 -4.54 -3.10
C VAL A 185 -3.76 -4.62 -1.86
N LEU A 186 -3.86 -3.49 -1.16
CA LEU A 186 -4.74 -3.32 -0.02
C LEU A 186 -5.82 -2.28 -0.34
N ILE A 187 -7.03 -2.49 0.14
CA ILE A 187 -8.17 -1.56 -0.01
C ILE A 187 -8.53 -0.99 1.35
N LEU A 188 -8.72 0.34 1.41
CA LEU A 188 -9.05 1.06 2.62
C LEU A 188 -10.56 0.96 2.89
N ASP A 189 -10.96 0.42 4.03
CA ASP A 189 -12.34 0.53 4.50
C ASP A 189 -12.52 1.87 5.25
N PRO A 190 -13.35 2.80 4.73
CA PRO A 190 -13.57 4.09 5.38
C PRO A 190 -14.30 3.97 6.72
N ALA A 191 -15.03 2.88 6.97
CA ALA A 191 -15.78 2.70 8.22
C ALA A 191 -14.88 2.28 9.37
N THR A 192 -13.87 1.44 9.10
CA THR A 192 -12.96 0.92 10.13
C THR A 192 -11.60 1.62 10.15
N LEU A 193 -11.30 2.46 9.15
CA LEU A 193 -10.00 3.08 8.93
C LEU A 193 -8.86 2.04 8.91
N ARG A 194 -9.15 0.87 8.33
CA ARG A 194 -8.19 -0.22 8.13
C ARG A 194 -8.08 -0.59 6.66
N LEU A 195 -6.88 -0.95 6.26
CA LEU A 195 -6.53 -1.50 4.97
C LEU A 195 -6.61 -3.03 5.04
N TYR A 196 -7.22 -3.63 4.02
CA TYR A 196 -7.36 -5.08 3.90
C TYR A 196 -6.62 -5.56 2.67
N THR A 197 -5.76 -6.56 2.82
CA THR A 197 -5.11 -7.21 1.68
C THR A 197 -6.16 -7.92 0.84
N VAL A 198 -6.37 -7.47 -0.40
CA VAL A 198 -7.33 -8.07 -1.34
C VAL A 198 -6.65 -8.95 -2.37
N ALA A 199 -5.38 -8.67 -2.67
CA ALA A 199 -4.58 -9.45 -3.60
C ALA A 199 -3.10 -9.38 -3.23
N SER A 200 -2.38 -10.47 -3.47
CA SER A 200 -0.95 -10.57 -3.21
C SER A 200 -0.31 -11.58 -4.17
N ARG A 201 1.01 -11.47 -4.35
CA ARG A 201 1.80 -12.34 -5.22
C ARG A 201 3.23 -12.46 -4.72
N GLY A 202 3.82 -13.65 -4.90
CA GLY A 202 5.21 -13.95 -4.57
C GLY A 202 5.46 -14.36 -3.11
N TYR A 203 4.44 -14.29 -2.26
CA TYR A 203 4.57 -14.58 -0.83
C TYR A 203 4.35 -16.04 -0.47
N ALA A 204 4.93 -16.46 0.66
CA ALA A 204 4.75 -17.81 1.20
C ALA A 204 3.29 -18.12 1.57
N THR A 205 2.55 -17.09 1.98
CA THR A 205 1.10 -17.17 2.20
C THR A 205 0.42 -16.02 1.47
N SER A 206 -0.83 -16.22 1.06
CA SER A 206 -1.64 -15.17 0.41
C SER A 206 -1.84 -13.96 1.32
N GLY A 207 -2.13 -14.20 2.61
CA GLY A 207 -2.42 -13.14 3.57
C GLY A 207 -3.63 -12.27 3.21
N VAL A 208 -4.45 -12.70 2.24
CA VAL A 208 -5.71 -12.04 1.88
C VAL A 208 -6.59 -11.95 3.12
N GLY A 209 -7.06 -10.74 3.43
CA GLY A 209 -7.80 -10.41 4.65
C GLY A 209 -6.94 -9.98 5.84
N SER A 210 -5.60 -9.98 5.73
CA SER A 210 -4.75 -9.30 6.72
C SER A 210 -5.07 -7.81 6.79
N GLU A 211 -4.96 -7.25 8.00
CA GLU A 211 -5.37 -5.88 8.30
C GLU A 211 -4.17 -4.99 8.68
N ILE A 212 -4.19 -3.74 8.23
CA ILE A 212 -3.22 -2.70 8.60
C ILE A 212 -4.00 -1.43 8.94
N ALA A 213 -3.75 -0.84 10.12
CA ALA A 213 -4.41 0.40 10.47
C ALA A 213 -3.78 1.60 9.73
N LEU A 214 -4.56 2.66 9.51
CA LEU A 214 -4.01 3.91 8.98
C LEU A 214 -2.90 4.45 9.90
N GLY A 215 -1.79 4.85 9.30
CA GLY A 215 -0.60 5.30 10.01
C GLY A 215 0.36 4.20 10.50
N ASP A 216 -0.05 2.93 10.46
CA ASP A 216 0.82 1.81 10.86
C ASP A 216 1.70 1.35 9.70
N GLY A 217 3.01 1.28 9.94
CA GLY A 217 3.95 0.85 8.91
C GLY A 217 4.05 1.82 7.73
N VAL A 218 4.88 1.45 6.74
CA VAL A 218 5.01 2.21 5.49
C VAL A 218 3.69 2.26 4.70
N ILE A 219 2.92 1.16 4.75
CA ILE A 219 1.63 1.04 4.07
C ILE A 219 0.59 1.99 4.68
N GLY A 220 0.43 1.95 6.01
CA GLY A 220 -0.55 2.79 6.70
C GLY A 220 -0.22 4.28 6.63
N VAL A 221 1.08 4.65 6.69
CA VAL A 221 1.52 6.05 6.49
C VAL A 221 1.21 6.51 5.07
N ALA A 222 1.57 5.72 4.04
CA ALA A 222 1.30 6.08 2.65
C ALA A 222 -0.19 6.31 2.39
N ALA A 223 -1.05 5.47 2.99
CA ALA A 223 -2.50 5.62 2.90
C ALA A 223 -3.03 6.88 3.60
N ARG A 224 -2.56 7.14 4.83
CA ARG A 224 -3.03 8.28 5.65
C ARG A 224 -2.64 9.63 5.02
N GLU A 225 -1.41 9.72 4.53
CA GLU A 225 -0.85 10.96 4.00
C GLU A 225 -1.12 11.15 2.50
N GLY A 226 -1.55 10.10 1.80
CA GLY A 226 -1.80 10.16 0.36
C GLY A 226 -0.53 10.43 -0.47
N THR A 227 0.63 9.99 0.03
CA THR A 227 1.94 10.12 -0.63
C THR A 227 2.69 8.79 -0.66
N PRO A 228 3.52 8.52 -1.70
CA PRO A 228 4.40 7.36 -1.69
C PRO A 228 5.39 7.38 -0.52
N VAL A 229 5.71 6.19 -0.01
CA VAL A 229 6.74 5.97 1.01
C VAL A 229 7.67 4.88 0.51
N ARG A 230 8.96 5.20 0.40
CA ARG A 230 9.98 4.33 -0.18
C ARG A 230 11.13 4.07 0.77
N ILE A 231 11.42 2.80 1.02
CA ILE A 231 12.49 2.32 1.89
C ILE A 231 13.52 1.58 1.06
N MET A 232 14.78 1.99 1.18
CA MET A 232 15.86 1.55 0.29
C MET A 232 16.80 0.51 0.88
N HIS A 233 16.73 0.30 2.19
CA HIS A 233 17.56 -0.65 2.95
C HIS A 233 16.74 -1.31 4.06
N MET A 234 17.17 -2.47 4.55
CA MET A 234 16.47 -3.21 5.60
C MET A 234 16.31 -2.39 6.90
N THR A 235 15.08 -2.30 7.43
CA THR A 235 14.75 -1.46 8.60
C THR A 235 14.16 -2.27 9.75
N SER A 236 14.87 -2.36 10.87
CA SER A 236 14.36 -3.00 12.09
C SER A 236 13.23 -2.21 12.79
N ALA A 237 13.17 -0.88 12.67
CA ALA A 237 12.17 -0.06 13.38
C ALA A 237 10.77 -0.07 12.75
N TYR A 238 10.63 -0.52 11.49
CA TYR A 238 9.32 -0.67 10.84
C TYR A 238 8.88 -2.13 10.65
N LEU A 239 9.82 -3.08 10.74
CA LEU A 239 9.51 -4.46 11.16
C LEU A 239 8.91 -4.52 12.58
N TYR A 240 9.07 -3.46 13.37
CA TYR A 240 8.46 -3.32 14.70
C TYR A 240 6.92 -3.47 14.68
N SER A 241 6.25 -3.19 13.55
CA SER A 241 4.80 -3.49 13.42
C SER A 241 4.50 -4.99 13.39
N GLN A 242 5.43 -5.82 12.90
CA GLN A 242 5.32 -7.29 12.93
C GLN A 242 5.56 -7.82 14.35
N ALA A 243 6.54 -7.25 15.08
CA ALA A 243 6.89 -7.64 16.44
C ALA A 243 5.92 -7.13 17.53
N VAL A 244 5.27 -5.97 17.33
CA VAL A 244 4.21 -5.48 18.25
C VAL A 244 2.91 -6.28 18.06
N ARG A 245 2.68 -6.83 16.85
CA ARG A 245 1.54 -7.72 16.60
C ARG A 245 1.72 -9.10 17.24
N SER A 246 2.96 -9.59 17.38
CA SER A 246 3.29 -10.79 18.16
C SER A 246 3.56 -10.52 19.66
N GLY A 247 3.93 -9.30 20.05
CA GLY A 247 4.35 -8.94 21.41
C GLY A 247 3.22 -8.73 22.42
N LEU A 248 1.95 -8.76 22.00
CA LEU A 248 0.80 -8.84 22.91
C LEU A 248 0.64 -10.22 23.56
N GLU A 249 1.38 -11.23 23.10
CA GLU A 249 1.41 -12.56 23.71
C GLU A 249 2.14 -12.58 25.08
N ASP A 250 2.94 -11.57 25.41
CA ASP A 250 3.80 -11.56 26.62
C ASP A 250 3.17 -10.85 27.84
N ARG A 251 1.87 -10.51 27.78
CA ARG A 251 1.14 -9.85 28.89
C ARG A 251 0.05 -10.69 29.58
N GLY A 252 0.06 -12.01 29.41
CA GLY A 252 -0.65 -12.93 30.31
C GLY A 252 -2.17 -12.69 30.47
N LEU A 253 -2.82 -12.03 29.52
CA LEU A 253 -4.28 -11.95 29.40
C LEU A 253 -4.72 -13.06 28.44
N ALA A 254 -5.56 -13.97 28.94
CA ALA A 254 -5.95 -15.22 28.31
C ALA A 254 -6.85 -15.05 27.05
N PRO A 255 -7.19 -16.15 26.35
CA PRO A 255 -7.05 -16.33 24.91
C PRO A 255 -8.07 -15.53 24.07
N ALA A 256 -7.60 -14.56 23.27
CA ALA A 256 -8.47 -13.78 22.38
C ALA A 256 -7.97 -13.56 20.93
N ASP A 257 -6.71 -13.83 20.57
CA ASP A 257 -6.17 -13.44 19.26
C ASP A 257 -5.93 -14.59 18.25
N MET A 258 -6.82 -15.59 18.21
CA MET A 258 -6.87 -16.57 17.10
C MET A 258 -7.64 -16.06 15.85
N THR A 259 -7.97 -14.76 15.78
CA THR A 259 -8.84 -14.17 14.73
C THR A 259 -8.12 -13.17 13.80
N GLU A 260 -6.78 -13.12 13.82
CA GLU A 260 -6.01 -12.30 12.89
C GLU A 260 -5.39 -13.14 11.76
N ILE A 261 -5.55 -12.68 10.52
CA ILE A 261 -4.92 -13.29 9.35
C ILE A 261 -3.49 -12.76 9.27
N PRO A 262 -2.47 -13.64 9.25
CA PRO A 262 -1.08 -13.22 9.18
C PRO A 262 -0.80 -12.34 7.96
N TYR A 263 0.01 -11.31 8.17
CA TYR A 263 0.50 -10.46 7.09
C TYR A 263 1.49 -11.25 6.21
N PRO A 264 1.37 -11.21 4.87
CA PRO A 264 2.12 -12.11 3.99
C PRO A 264 3.55 -11.65 3.65
N GLY A 265 4.05 -10.57 4.25
CA GLY A 265 5.33 -9.97 3.83
C GLY A 265 6.57 -10.81 4.06
N LEU A 266 7.67 -10.41 3.41
CA LEU A 266 8.99 -11.02 3.54
C LEU A 266 9.53 -10.88 4.98
N PRO A 267 10.30 -11.87 5.47
CA PRO A 267 10.95 -11.78 6.77
C PRO A 267 12.06 -10.72 6.79
N GLU A 268 12.80 -10.59 5.69
CA GLU A 268 13.89 -9.62 5.53
C GLU A 268 13.67 -8.81 4.23
N PRO A 269 12.71 -7.87 4.24
CA PRO A 269 12.50 -6.98 3.12
C PRO A 269 13.57 -5.89 3.15
N HIS A 270 14.58 -6.03 2.30
CA HIS A 270 15.68 -5.08 2.16
C HIS A 270 15.26 -3.77 1.49
N SER A 271 14.25 -3.78 0.65
CA SER A 271 13.65 -2.55 0.15
C SER A 271 12.15 -2.71 -0.06
N GLN A 272 11.43 -1.60 0.06
CA GLN A 272 9.98 -1.54 0.06
C GLN A 272 9.49 -0.24 -0.58
N LEU A 273 8.32 -0.29 -1.21
CA LEU A 273 7.66 0.90 -1.76
C LEU A 273 6.15 0.75 -1.61
N ALA A 274 5.56 1.66 -0.83
CA ALA A 274 4.12 1.80 -0.64
C ALA A 274 3.62 2.99 -1.45
N VAL A 275 2.66 2.76 -2.34
CA VAL A 275 2.08 3.77 -3.23
C VAL A 275 0.57 3.82 -3.02
N PRO A 276 0.01 4.98 -2.63
CA PRO A 276 -1.43 5.11 -2.42
C PRO A 276 -2.20 5.02 -3.76
N LEU A 277 -3.32 4.30 -3.75
CA LEU A 277 -4.28 4.25 -4.85
C LEU A 277 -5.17 5.49 -4.76
N ARG A 278 -4.84 6.54 -5.52
CA ARG A 278 -5.55 7.83 -5.45
C ARG A 278 -6.51 8.01 -6.61
N SER A 279 -7.74 8.44 -6.29
CA SER A 279 -8.73 8.90 -7.26
C SER A 279 -9.34 10.21 -6.78
N GLY A 280 -9.09 11.29 -7.52
CA GLY A 280 -9.30 12.66 -7.03
C GLY A 280 -8.55 12.90 -5.71
N ASP A 281 -9.27 13.41 -4.71
CA ASP A 281 -8.73 13.67 -3.36
C ASP A 281 -8.87 12.47 -2.41
N ARG A 282 -9.35 11.32 -2.90
CA ARG A 282 -9.59 10.12 -2.09
C ARG A 282 -8.47 9.09 -2.25
N VAL A 283 -8.08 8.48 -1.14
CA VAL A 283 -7.24 7.27 -1.12
C VAL A 283 -8.15 6.05 -1.01
N LEU A 284 -8.12 5.20 -2.03
CA LEU A 284 -8.91 3.95 -2.09
C LEU A 284 -8.19 2.77 -1.44
N GLY A 285 -6.86 2.85 -1.31
CA GLY A 285 -6.02 1.73 -0.91
C GLY A 285 -4.55 2.00 -1.12
N VAL A 286 -3.73 0.95 -1.12
CA VAL A 286 -2.28 1.01 -1.33
C VAL A 286 -1.83 -0.15 -2.23
N LEU A 287 -1.02 0.17 -3.24
CA LEU A 287 -0.17 -0.80 -3.92
C LEU A 287 1.16 -0.87 -3.17
N PHE A 288 1.55 -2.07 -2.73
CA PHE A 288 2.77 -2.29 -1.99
C PHE A 288 3.66 -3.31 -2.70
N VAL A 289 4.95 -3.01 -2.77
CA VAL A 289 5.97 -3.90 -3.33
C VAL A 289 7.16 -4.00 -2.39
N GLU A 290 7.82 -5.15 -2.39
CA GLU A 290 9.04 -5.36 -1.61
C GLU A 290 10.06 -6.25 -2.32
N SER A 291 11.31 -6.21 -1.86
CA SER A 291 12.41 -6.98 -2.43
C SER A 291 13.42 -7.40 -1.36
N PRO A 292 14.02 -8.60 -1.50
CA PRO A 292 15.17 -8.99 -0.70
C PRO A 292 16.48 -8.29 -1.13
N GLN A 293 16.44 -7.43 -2.15
CA GLN A 293 17.59 -6.64 -2.59
C GLN A 293 17.52 -5.22 -2.03
N ASP A 294 18.64 -4.70 -1.54
CA ASP A 294 18.78 -3.27 -1.22
C ASP A 294 18.70 -2.44 -2.50
N LEU A 295 18.27 -1.18 -2.37
CA LEU A 295 18.22 -0.20 -3.46
C LEU A 295 17.41 -0.65 -4.70
N ARG A 296 16.46 -1.59 -4.56
CA ARG A 296 15.73 -2.17 -5.69
C ARG A 296 14.76 -1.20 -6.37
N PHE A 297 14.19 -0.26 -5.61
CA PHE A 297 13.13 0.65 -6.07
C PHE A 297 13.65 2.08 -6.11
N GLY A 298 14.02 2.58 -7.29
CA GLY A 298 14.45 3.97 -7.45
C GLY A 298 13.29 4.92 -7.73
N PHE A 299 13.61 6.20 -7.93
CA PHE A 299 12.64 7.22 -8.36
C PHE A 299 11.85 6.88 -9.64
N GLU A 300 12.50 6.24 -10.62
CA GLU A 300 11.82 5.82 -11.86
C GLU A 300 10.81 4.68 -11.60
N ASP A 301 11.11 3.78 -10.65
CA ASP A 301 10.15 2.75 -10.22
C ASP A 301 8.97 3.41 -9.49
N GLU A 302 9.25 4.38 -8.62
CA GLU A 302 8.21 5.15 -7.91
C GLU A 302 7.26 5.87 -8.87
N ASP A 303 7.77 6.64 -9.83
CA ASP A 303 6.93 7.36 -10.79
C ASP A 303 6.04 6.42 -11.61
N LEU A 304 6.59 5.28 -12.04
CA LEU A 304 5.83 4.27 -12.76
C LEU A 304 4.74 3.67 -11.86
N LEU A 305 5.08 3.26 -10.65
CA LEU A 305 4.11 2.66 -9.73
C LEU A 305 3.03 3.65 -9.31
N VAL A 306 3.36 4.93 -9.10
CA VAL A 306 2.38 6.01 -8.89
C VAL A 306 1.42 6.12 -10.06
N THR A 307 1.95 6.09 -11.29
CA THR A 307 1.13 6.15 -12.50
C THR A 307 0.21 4.92 -12.63
N LEU A 308 0.75 3.72 -12.40
CA LEU A 308 0.00 2.47 -12.46
C LEU A 308 -1.07 2.40 -11.35
N ALA A 309 -0.73 2.84 -10.13
CA ALA A 309 -1.63 2.93 -8.99
C ALA A 309 -2.80 3.90 -9.26
N GLY A 310 -2.54 5.05 -9.89
CA GLY A 310 -3.58 5.98 -10.30
C GLY A 310 -4.53 5.38 -11.33
N GLN A 311 -4.02 4.61 -12.29
CA GLN A 311 -4.85 3.89 -13.27
C GLN A 311 -5.67 2.77 -12.63
N LEU A 312 -5.08 2.02 -11.70
CA LEU A 312 -5.81 1.02 -10.93
C LEU A 312 -6.91 1.68 -10.09
N ALA A 313 -6.62 2.79 -9.42
CA ALA A 313 -7.61 3.54 -8.65
C ALA A 313 -8.80 4.01 -9.51
N ALA A 314 -8.52 4.60 -10.68
CA ALA A 314 -9.55 5.00 -11.63
C ALA A 314 -10.37 3.80 -12.16
N ALA A 315 -9.72 2.65 -12.35
CA ALA A 315 -10.41 1.42 -12.74
C ALA A 315 -11.33 0.92 -11.61
N ILE A 316 -10.88 0.94 -10.36
CA ILE A 316 -11.66 0.56 -9.17
C ILE A 316 -12.91 1.45 -9.07
N ASP A 317 -12.77 2.77 -9.11
CA ASP A 317 -13.91 3.69 -9.00
C ASP A 317 -14.93 3.46 -10.12
N ARG A 318 -14.48 3.34 -11.38
CA ARG A 318 -15.37 3.03 -12.51
C ARG A 318 -16.15 1.72 -12.30
N LEU A 319 -15.50 0.71 -11.75
CA LEU A 319 -16.11 -0.60 -11.49
C LEU A 319 -17.11 -0.55 -10.32
N GLN A 320 -16.89 0.34 -9.36
CA GLN A 320 -17.81 0.58 -8.24
C GLN A 320 -19.02 1.43 -8.64
N GLU A 321 -18.86 2.43 -9.52
CA GLU A 321 -19.91 3.40 -9.90
C GLU A 321 -20.87 2.91 -11.00
N THR A 322 -20.57 1.81 -11.68
CA THR A 322 -21.38 1.37 -12.84
C THR A 322 -22.77 0.86 -12.40
N PRO A 323 -23.89 1.43 -12.91
CA PRO A 323 -25.25 0.99 -12.56
C PRO A 323 -25.49 -0.48 -12.93
N GLU A 324 -26.11 -1.22 -12.02
CA GLU A 324 -26.50 -2.61 -12.23
C GLU A 324 -27.53 -2.70 -13.36
N ALA A 325 -27.31 -3.60 -14.33
CA ALA A 325 -28.30 -3.87 -15.36
C ALA A 325 -29.60 -4.41 -14.72
N GLY A 326 -30.74 -3.85 -15.15
CA GLY A 326 -32.09 -4.13 -14.65
C GLY A 326 -32.47 -5.61 -14.68
N GLU A 327 -33.55 -5.93 -13.96
CA GLU A 327 -34.11 -7.26 -13.67
C GLU A 327 -33.89 -8.32 -14.77
N PRO A 328 -33.67 -9.60 -14.39
CA PRO A 328 -33.52 -10.66 -15.36
C PRO A 328 -34.70 -10.66 -16.35
N PRO A 329 -34.51 -11.10 -17.61
CA PRO A 329 -35.66 -11.58 -18.36
C PRO A 329 -36.31 -12.69 -17.51
N GLU A 330 -37.56 -12.50 -17.11
CA GLU A 330 -38.39 -13.59 -16.60
C GLU A 330 -38.31 -14.74 -17.61
N GLY A 331 -37.68 -15.86 -17.23
CA GLY A 331 -37.62 -17.05 -18.09
C GLY A 331 -36.25 -17.69 -18.33
N VAL A 332 -35.17 -17.34 -17.62
CA VAL A 332 -34.00 -18.24 -17.61
C VAL A 332 -34.35 -19.47 -16.77
N ALA A 333 -34.59 -20.59 -17.46
CA ALA A 333 -34.90 -21.86 -16.82
C ALA A 333 -33.82 -22.21 -15.78
N PRO A 334 -34.20 -22.68 -14.58
CA PRO A 334 -33.22 -23.11 -13.59
C PRO A 334 -32.34 -24.21 -14.21
N GLU A 335 -31.02 -24.01 -14.22
CA GLU A 335 -30.07 -25.09 -14.46
C GLU A 335 -30.41 -26.26 -13.52
N PRO A 336 -30.26 -27.52 -13.98
CA PRO A 336 -30.71 -28.67 -13.21
C PRO A 336 -30.10 -28.65 -11.81
N ALA A 337 -30.97 -28.86 -10.81
CA ALA A 337 -30.60 -28.91 -9.41
C ALA A 337 -29.32 -29.71 -9.21
N VAL A 338 -28.27 -29.03 -8.73
CA VAL A 338 -27.03 -29.68 -8.31
C VAL A 338 -27.42 -30.79 -7.33
N ALA A 339 -26.86 -31.99 -7.53
CA ALA A 339 -27.10 -33.14 -6.68
C ALA A 339 -27.04 -32.75 -5.19
N PRO A 340 -27.90 -33.31 -4.33
CA PRO A 340 -27.95 -32.93 -2.93
C PRO A 340 -26.55 -33.02 -2.33
N PRO A 341 -26.18 -32.07 -1.45
CA PRO A 341 -24.84 -31.96 -0.92
C PRO A 341 -24.34 -33.31 -0.39
N ARG A 342 -23.27 -33.83 -0.99
CA ARG A 342 -22.65 -35.09 -0.58
C ARG A 342 -21.44 -34.79 0.30
N GLY A 343 -21.60 -34.95 1.61
CA GLY A 343 -20.53 -34.76 2.58
C GLY A 343 -21.04 -34.46 3.99
N PRO A 344 -20.15 -34.44 5.00
CA PRO A 344 -20.51 -33.99 6.35
C PRO A 344 -21.00 -32.55 6.32
N ALA A 345 -21.98 -32.23 7.16
CA ALA A 345 -22.50 -30.86 7.27
C ALA A 345 -21.39 -29.90 7.75
N LEU A 346 -21.23 -28.77 7.06
CA LEU A 346 -20.35 -27.69 7.46
C LEU A 346 -20.93 -26.99 8.70
N GLN A 347 -20.18 -26.98 9.79
CA GLN A 347 -20.56 -26.22 10.98
C GLN A 347 -20.14 -24.77 10.80
N VAL A 348 -21.11 -23.87 10.63
CA VAL A 348 -20.86 -22.43 10.51
C VAL A 348 -21.27 -21.74 11.80
N ARG A 349 -20.29 -21.20 12.50
CA ARG A 349 -20.49 -20.42 13.73
C ARG A 349 -20.34 -18.94 13.43
N TYR A 350 -21.33 -18.17 13.86
CA TYR A 350 -21.35 -16.72 13.68
C TYR A 350 -21.40 -16.01 15.03
N TYR A 351 -20.51 -15.03 15.20
CA TYR A 351 -20.39 -14.21 16.40
C TYR A 351 -20.89 -12.79 16.12
N PRO A 352 -22.08 -12.40 16.62
CA PRO A 352 -22.68 -11.11 16.31
C PRO A 352 -21.87 -9.90 16.78
N ALA A 353 -21.04 -10.04 17.82
CA ALA A 353 -20.30 -8.92 18.42
C ALA A 353 -19.32 -8.22 17.45
N ASN A 354 -18.73 -8.98 16.52
CA ASN A 354 -17.77 -8.46 15.53
C ASN A 354 -17.99 -9.05 14.13
N HIS A 355 -19.12 -9.72 13.92
CA HIS A 355 -19.49 -10.42 12.69
C HIS A 355 -18.47 -11.49 12.25
N SER A 356 -17.75 -12.12 13.19
CA SER A 356 -16.82 -13.21 12.86
C SER A 356 -17.55 -14.47 12.45
N VAL A 357 -17.03 -15.12 11.41
CA VAL A 357 -17.51 -16.41 10.89
C VAL A 357 -16.40 -17.45 11.00
N PHE A 358 -16.75 -18.60 11.56
CA PHE A 358 -15.92 -19.79 11.61
C PHE A 358 -16.60 -20.92 10.86
N ILE A 359 -15.83 -21.70 10.09
CA ILE A 359 -16.30 -22.91 9.42
C ILE A 359 -15.52 -24.11 9.98
N ASN A 360 -16.23 -25.10 10.51
CA ASN A 360 -15.63 -26.28 11.15
C ASN A 360 -14.57 -25.91 12.21
N ASN A 361 -14.88 -24.89 13.02
CA ASN A 361 -14.01 -24.26 14.03
C ASN A 361 -12.76 -23.55 13.51
N ALA A 362 -12.55 -23.47 12.19
CA ALA A 362 -11.50 -22.64 11.60
C ALA A 362 -12.02 -21.23 11.34
N TYR A 363 -11.22 -20.22 11.71
CA TYR A 363 -11.55 -18.81 11.48
C TYR A 363 -11.50 -18.47 9.98
N LEU A 364 -12.63 -17.98 9.45
CA LEU A 364 -12.74 -17.60 8.04
C LEU A 364 -12.54 -16.10 7.83
N ILE A 365 -13.40 -15.27 8.43
CA ILE A 365 -13.48 -13.84 8.16
C ILE A 365 -14.29 -13.12 9.26
N LYS A 366 -14.17 -11.79 9.36
CA LYS A 366 -14.94 -10.94 10.29
C LYS A 366 -15.49 -9.69 9.63
N GLY A 367 -16.23 -8.88 10.40
CA GLY A 367 -16.79 -7.61 9.95
C GLY A 367 -17.87 -7.78 8.87
N VAL A 368 -18.03 -6.76 8.03
CA VAL A 368 -19.11 -6.71 7.01
C VAL A 368 -19.08 -7.91 6.07
N ALA A 369 -17.91 -8.40 5.66
CA ALA A 369 -17.82 -9.58 4.81
C ALA A 369 -18.34 -10.86 5.50
N GLY A 370 -18.11 -11.00 6.81
CA GLY A 370 -18.69 -12.07 7.61
C GLY A 370 -20.20 -11.93 7.77
N ALA A 371 -20.70 -10.71 7.98
CA ALA A 371 -22.13 -10.41 8.01
C ALA A 371 -22.83 -10.76 6.68
N ILE A 372 -22.20 -10.42 5.54
CA ILE A 372 -22.68 -10.79 4.20
C ILE A 372 -22.78 -12.30 4.07
N LEU A 373 -21.71 -13.05 4.36
CA LEU A 373 -21.73 -14.52 4.27
C LEU A 373 -22.84 -15.13 5.12
N TRP A 374 -22.97 -14.67 6.37
CA TRP A 374 -23.98 -15.16 7.29
C TRP A 374 -25.39 -14.94 6.73
N LYS A 375 -25.68 -13.75 6.21
CA LYS A 375 -26.97 -13.45 5.57
C LYS A 375 -27.24 -14.36 4.36
N LEU A 376 -26.25 -14.49 3.46
CA LEU A 376 -26.39 -15.31 2.25
C LEU A 376 -26.72 -16.77 2.61
N LEU A 377 -26.04 -17.32 3.63
CA LEU A 377 -26.30 -18.67 4.12
C LEU A 377 -27.68 -18.81 4.78
N GLN A 378 -28.13 -17.80 5.54
CA GLN A 378 -29.47 -17.80 6.13
C GLN A 378 -30.58 -17.82 5.08
N VAL A 379 -30.45 -16.97 4.05
CA VAL A 379 -31.40 -16.91 2.93
C VAL A 379 -31.40 -18.22 2.15
N HIS A 380 -30.21 -18.77 1.84
CA HIS A 380 -30.09 -20.07 1.18
C HIS A 380 -30.75 -21.20 1.97
N ARG A 381 -30.57 -21.25 3.30
CA ARG A 381 -31.17 -22.28 4.17
C ARG A 381 -32.70 -22.16 4.25
N ARG A 382 -33.24 -20.94 4.26
CA ARG A 382 -34.69 -20.68 4.40
C ARG A 382 -35.45 -20.85 3.08
N GLU A 383 -34.89 -20.34 1.99
CA GLU A 383 -35.59 -20.19 0.70
C GLU A 383 -35.01 -21.08 -0.41
N GLY A 384 -33.86 -21.72 -0.19
CA GLY A 384 -33.13 -22.46 -1.24
C GLY A 384 -32.48 -21.54 -2.28
N ARG A 385 -32.59 -20.22 -2.10
CA ARG A 385 -32.14 -19.20 -3.05
C ARG A 385 -30.61 -19.21 -3.18
N GLN A 386 -30.14 -19.10 -4.42
CA GLN A 386 -28.70 -19.13 -4.76
C GLN A 386 -28.22 -17.87 -5.47
N GLU A 387 -29.11 -17.06 -6.05
CA GLU A 387 -28.73 -15.85 -6.80
C GLU A 387 -28.99 -14.58 -5.99
N PHE A 388 -28.03 -13.66 -6.05
CA PHE A 388 -28.00 -12.43 -5.28
C PHE A 388 -27.48 -11.25 -6.12
N CYS A 389 -27.85 -10.03 -5.73
CA CYS A 389 -27.36 -8.81 -6.37
C CYS A 389 -26.64 -7.90 -5.36
N ASN A 390 -25.83 -6.97 -5.88
CA ASN A 390 -25.13 -6.02 -5.03
C ASN A 390 -26.13 -4.99 -4.46
N ARG A 391 -27.11 -4.53 -5.26
CA ARG A 391 -28.15 -3.57 -4.82
C ARG A 391 -28.93 -4.04 -3.60
N GLU A 392 -29.33 -5.31 -3.53
CA GLU A 392 -30.06 -5.80 -2.34
C GLU A 392 -29.18 -5.85 -1.09
N LEU A 393 -27.86 -6.06 -1.24
CA LEU A 393 -26.94 -6.02 -0.11
C LEU A 393 -26.76 -4.58 0.37
N ARG A 394 -26.61 -3.63 -0.55
CA ARG A 394 -26.49 -2.19 -0.23
C ARG A 394 -27.72 -1.64 0.49
N LEU A 395 -28.90 -2.08 0.07
CA LEU A 395 -30.17 -1.66 0.66
C LEU A 395 -30.48 -2.36 1.99
N ASP A 396 -29.65 -3.29 2.45
CA ASP A 396 -29.89 -3.99 3.72
C ASP A 396 -29.29 -3.22 4.91
N PRO A 397 -30.12 -2.62 5.79
CA PRO A 397 -29.63 -1.93 6.98
C PRO A 397 -28.93 -2.88 7.97
N GLY A 398 -29.17 -4.19 7.91
CA GLY A 398 -28.54 -5.19 8.78
C GLY A 398 -27.06 -5.44 8.50
N LEU A 399 -26.53 -4.97 7.36
CA LEU A 399 -25.12 -5.15 6.98
C LEU A 399 -24.22 -3.96 7.37
N GLY A 400 -24.82 -2.84 7.81
CA GLY A 400 -24.06 -1.66 8.25
C GLY A 400 -23.16 -1.05 7.18
N LEU A 401 -23.58 -1.15 5.90
CA LEU A 401 -22.85 -0.56 4.78
C LEU A 401 -23.04 0.98 4.78
N PRO A 402 -21.98 1.79 4.60
CA PRO A 402 -22.09 3.25 4.56
C PRO A 402 -22.82 3.74 3.30
N ASP A 403 -23.61 4.83 3.42
CA ASP A 403 -24.56 5.31 2.40
C ASP A 403 -23.95 5.92 1.12
N VAL A 404 -22.66 6.30 1.12
CA VAL A 404 -22.07 7.15 0.05
C VAL A 404 -20.96 6.45 -0.75
N VAL A 405 -20.15 5.60 -0.10
CA VAL A 405 -19.05 4.85 -0.74
C VAL A 405 -18.90 3.50 -0.02
N ASP A 406 -19.45 2.44 -0.60
CA ASP A 406 -19.20 1.09 -0.10
C ASP A 406 -18.10 0.38 -0.91
N ASN A 407 -17.16 -0.25 -0.21
CA ASN A 407 -16.22 -1.18 -0.81
C ASN A 407 -16.84 -2.58 -0.95
N LEU A 408 -18.12 -2.67 -1.31
CA LEU A 408 -18.86 -3.94 -1.35
C LEU A 408 -18.19 -4.93 -2.31
N GLU A 409 -17.77 -4.51 -3.49
CA GLU A 409 -17.08 -5.38 -4.44
C GLU A 409 -15.77 -5.94 -3.86
N ALA A 410 -14.98 -5.11 -3.18
CA ALA A 410 -13.74 -5.55 -2.54
C ALA A 410 -14.01 -6.54 -1.40
N ARG A 411 -15.07 -6.32 -0.61
CA ARG A 411 -15.49 -7.23 0.46
C ARG A 411 -16.00 -8.57 -0.08
N LEU A 412 -16.79 -8.55 -1.16
CA LEU A 412 -17.25 -9.78 -1.85
C LEU A 412 -16.08 -10.53 -2.47
N LEU A 413 -15.13 -9.83 -3.09
CA LEU A 413 -13.91 -10.44 -3.63
C LEU A 413 -13.06 -11.06 -2.53
N LEU A 414 -12.83 -10.34 -1.43
CA LEU A 414 -12.15 -10.83 -0.24
C LEU A 414 -12.81 -12.11 0.28
N LEU A 415 -14.14 -12.07 0.45
CA LEU A 415 -14.91 -13.23 0.90
C LEU A 415 -14.79 -14.42 -0.06
N ALA A 416 -14.90 -14.19 -1.37
CA ALA A 416 -14.78 -15.24 -2.38
C ALA A 416 -13.40 -15.91 -2.34
N ARG A 417 -12.32 -15.13 -2.24
CA ARG A 417 -10.94 -15.64 -2.13
C ARG A 417 -10.73 -16.44 -0.84
N ARG A 418 -11.23 -15.95 0.30
CA ARG A 418 -11.15 -16.66 1.59
C ARG A 418 -11.90 -17.99 1.57
N LEU A 419 -13.09 -18.02 0.96
CA LEU A 419 -13.85 -19.25 0.78
C LEU A 419 -13.11 -20.23 -0.14
N GLN A 420 -12.52 -19.76 -1.24
CA GLN A 420 -11.73 -20.61 -2.14
C GLN A 420 -10.51 -21.24 -1.44
N GLU A 421 -9.83 -20.49 -0.57
CA GLU A 421 -8.66 -20.97 0.19
C GLU A 421 -9.04 -21.96 1.31
N GLN A 422 -10.08 -21.66 2.09
CA GLN A 422 -10.36 -22.39 3.35
C GLN A 422 -11.58 -23.32 3.30
N CYS A 423 -12.55 -23.08 2.41
CA CYS A 423 -13.76 -23.89 2.31
C CYS A 423 -14.29 -23.98 0.85
N PRO A 424 -13.65 -24.78 -0.02
CA PRO A 424 -14.03 -24.88 -1.44
C PRO A 424 -15.45 -25.40 -1.71
N ALA A 425 -16.12 -25.92 -0.68
CA ALA A 425 -17.51 -26.37 -0.71
C ALA A 425 -18.53 -25.21 -0.71
N LEU A 426 -18.12 -24.02 -0.28
CA LEU A 426 -18.90 -22.79 -0.41
C LEU A 426 -18.20 -21.88 -1.44
N ARG A 427 -18.93 -21.43 -2.46
CA ARG A 427 -18.35 -20.56 -3.50
C ARG A 427 -19.27 -19.40 -3.82
N ILE A 428 -18.66 -18.24 -4.06
CA ILE A 428 -19.34 -17.07 -4.60
C ILE A 428 -18.84 -16.91 -6.04
N GLU A 429 -19.74 -17.06 -6.99
CA GLU A 429 -19.44 -16.96 -8.42
C GLU A 429 -20.11 -15.71 -9.00
N LYS A 430 -19.34 -14.89 -9.72
CA LYS A 430 -19.93 -13.74 -10.42
C LYS A 430 -20.74 -14.24 -11.62
N THR A 431 -22.02 -13.90 -11.67
CA THR A 431 -22.94 -14.31 -12.75
C THR A 431 -23.29 -13.17 -13.70
N GLY A 432 -22.90 -11.94 -13.34
CA GLY A 432 -23.09 -10.75 -14.17
C GLY A 432 -22.62 -9.49 -13.46
N ARG A 433 -22.87 -8.34 -14.06
CA ARG A 433 -22.60 -7.03 -13.43
C ARG A 433 -23.50 -6.85 -12.21
N GLY A 434 -22.89 -6.65 -11.04
CA GLY A 434 -23.59 -6.53 -9.76
C GLY A 434 -24.37 -7.77 -9.35
N ARG A 435 -24.09 -8.94 -9.94
CA ARG A 435 -24.80 -10.20 -9.65
C ARG A 435 -23.83 -11.33 -9.37
N PHE A 436 -24.20 -12.16 -8.41
CA PHE A 436 -23.41 -13.30 -8.03
C PHE A 436 -24.30 -14.45 -7.56
N ARG A 437 -23.73 -15.64 -7.54
CA ARG A 437 -24.38 -16.87 -7.11
C ARG A 437 -23.60 -17.50 -5.98
N LEU A 438 -24.30 -17.85 -4.90
CA LEU A 438 -23.77 -18.68 -3.83
C LEU A 438 -23.97 -20.16 -4.19
N ARG A 439 -22.88 -20.89 -4.42
CA ARG A 439 -22.93 -22.35 -4.53
C ARG A 439 -22.58 -22.99 -3.20
N VAL A 440 -23.45 -23.92 -2.78
CA VAL A 440 -23.35 -24.65 -1.53
C VAL A 440 -23.26 -26.14 -1.85
N GLY A 441 -22.05 -26.69 -1.82
CA GLY A 441 -21.76 -28.09 -2.16
C GLY A 441 -21.89 -29.07 -0.99
N ALA A 442 -22.08 -28.57 0.23
CA ALA A 442 -22.26 -29.37 1.46
C ALA A 442 -23.43 -28.81 2.29
N ALA A 443 -24.11 -29.65 3.05
CA ALA A 443 -25.16 -29.19 3.96
C ALA A 443 -24.55 -28.24 4.99
N VAL A 444 -25.29 -27.20 5.41
CA VAL A 444 -24.76 -26.16 6.31
C VAL A 444 -25.57 -26.15 7.59
N ASP A 445 -24.89 -26.32 8.73
CA ASP A 445 -25.47 -26.09 10.05
C ASP A 445 -25.08 -24.69 10.54
N LEU A 446 -26.08 -23.83 10.77
CA LEU A 446 -25.89 -22.43 11.12
C LEU A 446 -26.14 -22.24 12.62
N GLN A 447 -25.09 -21.83 13.33
CA GLN A 447 -25.15 -21.58 14.77
C GLN A 447 -24.72 -20.14 15.08
N THR A 448 -25.60 -19.39 15.75
CA THR A 448 -25.24 -18.09 16.32
C THR A 448 -24.69 -18.31 17.72
N VAL A 449 -23.46 -17.87 17.95
CA VAL A 449 -22.81 -17.94 19.25
C VAL A 449 -22.88 -16.55 19.87
N GLN A 450 -23.72 -16.40 20.89
CA GLN A 450 -23.71 -15.21 21.73
C GLN A 450 -22.59 -15.38 22.76
N ALA A 451 -21.78 -14.32 22.92
CA ALA A 451 -20.71 -14.29 23.92
C ALA A 451 -21.28 -14.33 25.33
#